data_AF-A0A949Z9X9-F1
#
_entry.id   AF-A0A949Z9X9-F1
#
_cell.length_a   1.000
_cell.length_b   1.000
_cell.length_c   1.000
_cell.angle_alpha   90.00
_cell.angle_beta   90.00
_cell.angle_gamma   90.00
#
_symmetry.space_group_name_H-M   'P 1'
#
loop_
_entity.id
_entity.type
_entity.pdbx_description
1 polymer ?
#
loop_
_entity_poly.entity_id
_entity_poly.type
_entity_poly.pdbx_seq_one_letter_code
_entity_poly.pdbx_strand_id
1 'polypeptide(L)' 'MGELGLCSRREADRWITSGWVKVDGEVVDTLGVRVSPNARIEIDRAAHEHQSGQVTILLHKPVGFVSGQAEDG' A
#
# COMPACT_ATOMS: atom_id res chain seq x y z
N MET A 1 -1.65 5.39 -7.56
CA MET A 1 -0.80 5.54 -6.35
C MET A 1 0.64 5.10 -6.58
N GLY A 2 0.89 3.85 -6.99
CA GLY A 2 2.24 3.37 -7.30
C GLY A 2 2.94 4.16 -8.41
N GLU A 3 2.23 4.50 -9.49
CA GLU A 3 2.76 5.36 -10.57
C GLU A 3 2.99 6.82 -10.15
N LEU A 4 2.31 7.28 -9.10
CA LEU A 4 2.50 8.61 -8.51
C LEU A 4 3.61 8.62 -7.44
N GLY A 5 4.25 7.47 -7.20
CA GLY A 5 5.32 7.34 -6.19
C GLY A 5 4.87 7.45 -4.74
N LEU A 6 3.56 7.41 -4.46
CA LEU A 6 3.01 7.67 -3.12
C LEU A 6 3.19 6.47 -2.17
N CYS A 7 3.01 5.25 -2.68
CA CYS A 7 3.15 4.00 -1.92
C CYS A 7 3.16 2.79 -2.86
N SER A 8 3.48 1.61 -2.32
CA SER A 8 3.34 0.35 -3.06
C SER A 8 1.86 0.03 -3.35
N ARG A 9 1.62 -0.87 -4.32
CA ARG A 9 0.25 -1.30 -4.67
C ARG A 9 -0.50 -1.90 -3.46
N ARG A 10 0.17 -2.73 -2.66
CA ARG A 10 -0.43 -3.38 -1.48
C ARG A 10 -0.71 -2.41 -0.34
N GLU A 11 0.06 -1.34 -0.23
CA GLU A 11 -0.23 -0.25 0.71
C GLU A 11 -1.40 0.59 0.25
N ALA A 12 -1.43 0.93 -1.04
CA ALA A 12 -2.57 1.63 -1.62
C ALA A 12 -3.86 0.88 -1.37
N ASP A 13 -3.88 -0.45 -1.59
CA ASP A 13 -5.06 -1.27 -1.34
C ASP A 13 -5.52 -1.16 0.14
N ARG A 14 -4.58 -1.27 1.08
CA ARG A 14 -4.88 -1.16 2.52
C ARG A 14 -5.38 0.23 2.91
N TRP A 15 -4.78 1.29 2.38
CA TRP A 15 -5.16 2.67 2.68
C TRP A 15 -6.54 3.00 2.12
N ILE A 16 -6.84 2.54 0.90
CA ILE A 16 -8.17 2.65 0.29
C ILE A 16 -9.17 1.95 1.21
N THR A 17 -9.01 0.67 1.53
CA THR A 17 -9.96 -0.05 2.39
C THR A 17 -10.09 0.52 3.81
N SER A 18 -9.10 1.29 4.27
CA SER A 18 -9.13 1.98 5.58
C SER A 18 -9.79 3.36 5.52
N GLY A 19 -10.22 3.82 4.34
CA GLY A 19 -10.83 5.14 4.13
C GLY A 19 -9.83 6.30 4.26
N TRP A 20 -8.53 6.04 4.13
CA TRP A 20 -7.48 7.05 4.27
C TRP A 20 -7.12 7.76 2.96
N VAL A 21 -7.87 7.48 1.91
CA VAL A 21 -7.64 8.01 0.57
C VAL A 21 -8.83 8.86 0.18
N LYS A 22 -8.55 10.10 -0.22
CA LYS A 22 -9.53 11.00 -0.82
C LYS A 22 -9.15 11.30 -2.26
N VAL A 23 -10.14 11.31 -3.14
CA VAL A 23 -9.99 11.66 -4.55
C VAL A 23 -10.97 12.79 -4.83
N ASP A 24 -10.46 13.95 -5.23
CA ASP A 24 -11.24 15.16 -5.48
C ASP A 24 -12.15 15.57 -4.30
N GLY A 25 -11.71 15.25 -3.07
CA GLY A 25 -12.42 15.55 -1.82
C GLY A 25 -13.35 14.44 -1.31
N GLU A 26 -13.61 13.40 -2.11
CA GLU A 26 -14.43 12.26 -1.72
C GLU A 26 -13.58 11.11 -1.17
N VAL A 27 -13.99 10.51 -0.05
CA VAL A 27 -13.31 9.34 0.51
C VAL A 27 -13.56 8.13 -0.38
N VAL A 28 -12.48 7.50 -0.84
CA VAL A 28 -12.54 6.28 -1.64
C VAL A 28 -12.12 5.11 -0.75
N ASP A 29 -13.09 4.25 -0.45
CA ASP A 29 -12.89 3.04 0.37
C ASP A 29 -12.90 1.73 -0.43
N THR A 30 -13.25 1.82 -1.71
CA THR A 30 -13.48 0.67 -2.60
C THR A 30 -12.32 0.51 -3.58
N LEU A 31 -11.80 -0.72 -3.68
CA LEU A 31 -10.72 -1.06 -4.62
C LEU A 31 -11.21 -1.05 -6.08
N GLY A 32 -10.34 -0.64 -6.99
CA GLY A 32 -10.61 -0.67 -8.43
C GLY A 32 -11.43 0.51 -8.97
N VAL A 33 -11.73 1.50 -8.13
CA VAL A 33 -12.32 2.78 -8.57
C VAL A 33 -11.40 3.42 -9.60
N ARG A 34 -11.94 3.72 -10.79
CA ARG A 34 -11.23 4.44 -11.83
C ARG A 34 -11.22 5.93 -11.47
N VAL A 35 -10.02 6.49 -11.36
CA VAL A 35 -9.81 7.90 -11.10
C VAL A 35 -9.29 8.59 -12.37
N SER A 36 -9.63 9.87 -12.55
CA SER A 36 -9.08 10.66 -13.63
C SER A 36 -7.56 10.81 -13.48
N PRO A 37 -6.77 10.86 -14.57
CA PRO A 37 -5.35 11.19 -14.50
C PRO A 37 -5.07 12.55 -13.83
N ASN A 38 -6.03 13.47 -13.89
CA ASN A 38 -5.94 14.81 -13.30
C ASN A 38 -6.60 14.90 -11.91
N ALA A 39 -7.07 13.78 -11.36
CA ALA A 39 -7.72 13.78 -10.06
C ALA A 39 -6.74 14.17 -8.96
N ARG A 40 -7.20 14.98 -8.01
CA ARG A 40 -6.41 15.36 -6.84
C ARG A 40 -6.54 14.26 -5.80
N ILE A 41 -5.43 13.59 -5.50
CA ILE A 41 -5.38 12.54 -4.48
C ILE A 41 -4.81 13.13 -3.20
N GLU A 42 -5.56 12.98 -2.11
CA GLU A 42 -5.15 13.35 -0.77
C GLU A 42 -5.08 12.09 0.10
N ILE A 43 -4.02 11.99 0.89
CA ILE A 43 -3.78 10.84 1.77
C ILE A 43 -3.81 11.34 3.21
N ASP A 44 -4.55 10.63 4.06
CA ASP A 44 -4.65 10.96 5.48
C ASP A 44 -3.28 10.82 6.17
N ARG A 45 -3.06 11.64 7.20
CA ARG A 45 -1.86 11.58 8.04
C ARG A 45 -1.66 10.19 8.66
N ALA A 46 -2.73 9.48 9.00
CA ALA A 46 -2.65 8.12 9.54
C ALA A 46 -1.94 7.13 8.61
N ALA A 47 -2.07 7.31 7.29
CA ALA A 47 -1.40 6.46 6.30
C ALA A 47 0.12 6.70 6.28
N HIS A 48 0.56 7.96 6.44
CA HIS A 48 1.98 8.29 6.55
C HIS A 48 2.60 7.72 7.82
N GLU A 49 1.89 7.79 8.95
CA GLU A 49 2.35 7.18 10.21
C GLU A 49 2.46 5.65 10.07
N HIS A 50 1.50 5.02 9.40
CA HIS A 50 1.55 3.59 9.08
C HIS A 50 2.77 3.23 8.21
N GLN A 51 3.12 4.07 7.23
CA GLN A 51 4.30 3.87 6.39
C GLN A 51 5.60 4.00 7.18
N SER A 52 5.68 4.97 8.09
CA SER A 52 6.88 5.25 8.88
C SER A 52 7.26 4.13 9.86
N GLY A 53 6.31 3.25 10.21
CA GLY A 53 6.54 2.08 11.05
C GLY A 53 7.22 0.90 10.32
N GLN A 54 7.51 1.01 9.03
CA GLN A 54 8.19 -0.05 8.29
C GLN A 54 9.67 -0.13 8.66
N VAL A 55 10.16 -1.36 8.78
CA VAL A 55 11.57 -1.66 9.08
C VAL A 55 12.23 -2.37 7.90
N THR A 56 13.45 -1.94 7.57
CA THR A 56 14.29 -2.57 6.55
C THR A 56 15.23 -3.58 7.22
N ILE A 57 15.18 -4.84 6.78
CA ILE A 57 16.03 -5.92 7.29
C ILE A 57 16.93 -6.43 6.16
N LEU A 58 18.24 -6.49 6.42
CA LEU A 58 19.19 -7.20 5.57
C LEU A 58 19.37 -8.62 6.10
N LEU A 59 19.00 -9.63 5.30
CA LEU A 59 19.12 -11.03 5.66
C LEU A 59 20.08 -11.75 4.71
N HIS A 60 21.17 -12.28 5.24
CA HIS A 60 21.97 -13.29 4.53
C HIS A 60 21.28 -14.65 4.69
N LYS A 61 20.40 -14.98 3.74
CA LYS A 61 19.58 -16.19 3.80
C LYS A 61 20.45 -17.44 3.62
N PRO A 62 20.55 -18.35 4.61
CA PRO A 62 21.32 -19.57 4.48
C PRO A 62 20.63 -20.59 3.57
N VAL A 63 21.43 -21.52 3.05
CA VAL A 63 20.95 -22.65 2.23
C VAL A 63 19.95 -23.50 3.03
N GLY A 64 18.89 -23.96 2.38
CA GLY A 64 17.86 -24.83 2.99
C GLY A 64 16.61 -24.10 3.51
N PHE A 65 16.55 -22.76 3.43
CA PHE A 65 15.38 -21.99 3.83
C PHE A 65 14.53 -21.57 2.62
N VAL A 66 13.20 -21.68 2.75
CA VAL A 66 12.24 -21.16 1.75
C VAL A 66 11.62 -19.87 2.28
N SER A 67 11.48 -18.87 1.43
CA SER A 67 10.92 -17.54 1.77
C SER A 67 9.58 -17.33 1.06
N GLY A 68 8.75 -18.36 1.10
CA GLY A 68 7.40 -18.42 0.57
C GLY A 68 6.49 -19.14 1.56
N GLN A 69 5.20 -19.23 1.25
CA GLN A 69 4.24 -20.01 2.03
C GLN A 69 4.66 -21.49 2.00
N ALA A 70 4.62 -22.18 3.14
CA ALA A 70 4.68 -23.64 3.11
C ALA A 70 3.42 -24.10 2.39
N GLU A 71 3.55 -24.53 1.14
CA GLU A 71 2.45 -25.23 0.48
C GLU A 71 2.39 -26.61 1.13
N ASP A 72 1.26 -26.93 1.76
CA ASP A 72 0.93 -28.30 2.11
C ASP A 72 0.84 -29.08 0.80
N GLY A 73 1.71 -30.08 0.63
CA GLY A 73 1.72 -30.97 -0.54
C GLY A 73 0.54 -31.93 -0.59
#